data_AF-A0AAU9D624-F1
#
_entry.id   AF-A0AAU9D624-F1
#
_cell.length_a   1.000
_cell.length_b   1.000
_cell.length_c   1.000
_cell.angle_alpha   90.00
_cell.angle_beta   90.00
_cell.angle_gamma   90.00
#
_symmetry.space_group_name_H-M   'P 1'
#
loop_
_entity.id
_entity.type
_entity.pdbx_description
1 polymer ?
#
loop_
_entity_poly.entity_id
_entity_poly.type
_entity_poly.pdbx_seq_one_letter_code
_entity_poly.pdbx_strand_id
1 'polypeptide(L)' 'MRGQGQPKVFGWLSNDGTRPVIFKIERIDIPENDKEAAWLSSQDFSNSASDAYTG' A
#
# COMPACT_ATOMS: atom_id res chain seq x y z
N MET A 1 -17.86 0.99 14.12
CA MET A 1 -17.31 -0.38 14.08
C MET A 1 -16.46 -0.49 12.81
N ARG A 2 -15.15 -0.21 12.87
CA ARG A 2 -14.26 -0.36 11.70
C ARG A 2 -13.71 -1.78 11.72
N GLY A 3 -14.02 -2.57 10.69
CA GLY A 3 -13.56 -3.95 10.55
C GLY A 3 -12.04 -4.00 10.42
N GLN A 4 -11.41 -4.91 11.15
CA GLN A 4 -9.98 -5.20 11.04
C GLN A 4 -9.68 -5.59 9.59
N GLY A 5 -8.84 -4.80 8.91
CA GLY A 5 -8.42 -5.09 7.55
C GLY A 5 -7.65 -6.41 7.50
N GLN A 6 -8.08 -7.33 6.65
CA GLN A 6 -7.41 -8.63 6.50
C GLN A 6 -5.99 -8.45 5.96
N PRO A 7 -4.99 -9.19 6.47
CA PRO A 7 -3.63 -9.12 5.97
C PRO A 7 -3.58 -9.60 4.52
N LYS A 8 -3.00 -8.78 3.64
CA LYS A 8 -2.80 -9.12 2.23
C LYS A 8 -1.36 -9.60 2.02
N VAL A 9 -1.23 -10.79 1.43
CA VAL A 9 0.07 -11.37 1.07
C VAL A 9 0.33 -11.07 -0.40
N PHE A 10 1.44 -10.40 -0.69
CA PHE A 10 1.88 -10.10 -2.05
C PHE A 10 3.16 -10.88 -2.34
N GLY A 11 3.16 -11.65 -3.42
CA GLY A 11 4.32 -12.40 -3.90
C GLY A 11 4.71 -11.92 -5.29
N TRP A 12 6.02 -11.75 -5.51
CA TRP A 12 6.59 -11.47 -6.83
C TRP A 12 7.16 -12.76 -7.41
N LEU A 13 6.70 -13.16 -8.60
CA LEU A 13 7.20 -14.33 -9.31
C LEU A 13 8.14 -13.87 -10.43
N SER A 14 9.41 -14.24 -10.34
CA SER A 14 10.42 -13.96 -11.36
C SER A 14 10.71 -15.25 -12.14
N ASN A 15 10.66 -15.21 -13.48
CA ASN A 15 10.89 -16.38 -14.35
C ASN A 15 12.37 -16.77 -14.50
N ASP A 16 13.28 -16.10 -13.81
CA ASP A 16 14.74 -16.14 -14.00
C ASP A 16 15.51 -16.89 -12.89
N GLY A 17 14.83 -17.69 -12.08
CA GLY A 17 15.45 -18.46 -10.98
C GLY A 17 15.67 -17.66 -9.69
N THR A 18 15.14 -16.43 -9.62
CA THR A 18 15.15 -15.64 -8.38
C THR A 18 14.18 -16.24 -7.36
N ARG A 19 14.67 -16.51 -6.13
CA ARG A 19 13.83 -17.00 -5.03
C ARG A 19 12.71 -15.98 -4.75
N PRO A 20 11.43 -16.41 -4.65
CA PRO A 20 10.33 -15.48 -4.43
C PRO A 20 10.49 -14.76 -3.09
N VAL A 21 10.38 -13.43 -3.12
CA VAL A 21 10.37 -12.60 -1.92
C VAL A 21 8.92 -12.38 -1.50
N ILE A 22 8.60 -12.73 -0.26
CA ILE A 22 7.25 -12.59 0.32
C ILE A 22 7.27 -11.36 1.22
N PHE A 23 6.43 -10.38 0.91
CA PHE A 23 6.23 -9.20 1.77
C PHE A 23 4.93 -9.36 2.57
N LYS A 24 5.02 -9.15 3.88
CA LYS A 24 3.84 -8.97 4.74
C LYS A 24 3.62 -7.47 4.92
N ILE A 25 2.53 -6.95 4.35
CA ILE A 25 2.13 -5.55 4.54
C ILE A 25 0.99 -5.53 5.55
N GLU A 26 1.19 -4.77 6.63
CA GLU A 26 0.19 -4.55 7.67
C GLU A 26 -0.26 -3.09 7.64
N ARG A 27 -1.54 -2.85 7.93
CA ARG A 27 -2.08 -1.50 8.07
C ARG A 27 -2.04 -1.10 9.54
N ILE A 28 -1.35 -0.01 9.84
CA ILE A 28 -1.36 0.64 11.16
C ILE A 28 -2.23 1.89 11.02
N ASP A 29 -3.19 2.08 11.93
CA ASP A 29 -4.02 3.28 11.99
C ASP A 29 -3.36 4.26 12.96
N ILE A 30 -2.96 5.43 12.47
CA ILE A 30 -2.36 6.49 13.28
C ILE A 30 -3.34 7.67 13.28
N PRO A 31 -3.74 8.20 14.45
CA PRO A 31 -4.67 9.32 14.49
C PRO A 31 -4.01 10.57 13.90
N GLU A 32 -4.72 11.20 12.97
CA GLU A 32 -4.34 12.47 12.36
C GLU A 32 -4.77 13.64 13.26
N ASN A 33 -4.00 14.73 13.26
CA ASN A 33 -4.47 16.02 13.79
C ASN A 33 -5.22 16.84 12.72
N ASP A 34 -5.92 17.90 13.11
CA ASP A 34 -6.75 18.70 12.20
C ASP A 34 -5.97 19.28 11.00
N LYS A 35 -4.70 19.64 11.22
CA LYS A 35 -3.83 20.17 10.15
C LYS A 35 -3.44 19.07 9.16
N GLU A 36 -3.12 17.88 9.67
CA GLU A 36 -2.79 16.71 8.86
C GLU A 36 -4.00 16.25 8.05
N ALA A 37 -5.19 16.20 8.66
CA ALA A 37 -6.42 15.82 7.97
C ALA A 37 -6.75 16.78 6.81
N ALA A 38 -6.58 18.09 7.03
CA ALA A 38 -6.77 19.10 5.98
C ALA A 38 -5.73 18.94 4.85
N TRP A 39 -4.46 18.66 5.19
CA TRP A 39 -3.43 18.42 4.21
C TRP A 39 -3.68 17.14 3.40
N LEU A 40 -3.98 16.02 4.06
CA LEU A 40 -4.28 14.73 3.42
C LEU A 40 -5.48 14.82 2.48
N SER A 41 -6.52 15.58 2.86
CA SER A 41 -7.70 15.80 2.01
C SER A 41 -7.41 16.59 0.73
N SER A 42 -6.32 17.35 0.69
CA SER A 42 -5.91 18.11 -0.49
C SER A 42 -5.07 17.30 -1.48
N GLN A 43 -4.58 16.12 -1.08
CA GLN A 43 -3.72 15.29 -1.89
C GLN A 43 -4.54 14.31 -2.74
N ASP A 44 -4.02 13.98 -3.92
CA ASP A 44 -4.54 12.89 -4.74
C ASP A 44 -3.64 11.66 -4.54
N PHE A 45 -4.22 10.59 -3.99
CA PHE A 45 -3.55 9.30 -3.77
C PHE A 45 -3.97 8.25 -4.81
N SER A 46 -4.61 8.67 -5.90
CA SER A 46 -4.91 7.75 -7.00
C SER A 46 -3.61 7.23 -7.60
N ASN A 47 -3.59 5.93 -7.88
CA ASN A 47 -2.50 5.27 -8.58
C ASN A 47 -3.13 4.50 -9.75
N SER A 48 -2.61 4.71 -10.96
CA SER A 48 -3.03 3.98 -12.15
C SER A 48 -1.98 2.94 -12.55
N ALA A 49 -2.42 1.91 -13.27
CA ALA A 49 -1.48 0.92 -13.84
C ALA A 49 -0.46 1.57 -14.79
N SER A 50 -0.79 2.71 -15.40
CA SER A 50 0.12 3.51 -16.23
C SER A 50 1.18 4.27 -15.42
N ASP A 51 0.94 4.55 -14.13
CA ASP A 51 1.94 5.17 -13.24
C ASP A 51 2.91 4.14 -12.65
N ALA A 52 2.62 2.84 -12.83
CA ALA A 52 3.46 1.77 -12.33
C ALA A 52 4.75 1.68 -13.17
N TYR A 53 5.90 1.94 -12.54
CA TYR A 53 7.20 1.63 -13.12
C TYR A 53 7.39 0.11 -13.16
N THR A 54 7.32 -0.48 -14.35
CA THR A 54 7.44 -1.93 -14.55
C THR A 54 8.87 -2.41 -14.82
N GLY A 55 9.86 -1.51 -14.82
CA GLY A 55 11.24 -1.82 -15.20
C GLY A 55 11.48 -1.79 -16.69
#